data_AF-A0A3S1UP73-F1
#
_entry.id   AF-A0A3S1UP73-F1
#
_cell.length_a   1.000
_cell.length_b   1.000
_cell.length_c   1.000
_cell.angle_alpha   90.00
_cell.angle_beta   90.00
_cell.angle_gamma   90.00
#
_symmetry.space_group_name_H-M   'P 1'
#
loop_
_entity.id
_entity.type
_entity.pdbx_description
1 polymer ?
#
loop_
_entity_poly.entity_id
_entity_poly.type
_entity_poly.pdbx_seq_one_letter_code
_entity_poly.pdbx_strand_id
1 'polypeptide(L)'
;GGKASPAQTRELAEARNAFEAVRPHGWRDAEAAYVKHPALAREAGGGQVNRAIRALQLETEIRTDPSPRADLFVERWQKLDRTSQRQYRAGDMSGYKATRSAMGDMAKSLQRDPQLESILTNRKRDLGIAFESGHRLGLELSFNHGIDLGRGRGIGL
;
A
#
# COMPACT_ATOMS: atom_id res chain seq x y z
N GLY A 1 21.60 -24.73 -15.38
CA GLY A 1 21.44 -23.31 -15.74
C GLY A 1 22.80 -22.70 -15.93
N GLY A 2 23.12 -22.22 -17.13
CA GLY A 2 24.43 -21.65 -17.44
C GLY A 2 24.64 -20.32 -16.71
N LYS A 3 25.83 -20.12 -16.12
CA LYS A 3 26.22 -18.83 -15.54
C LYS A 3 26.36 -17.81 -16.68
N ALA A 4 25.82 -16.61 -16.48
CA ALA A 4 25.98 -15.50 -17.44
C ALA A 4 27.46 -15.14 -17.59
N SER A 5 27.89 -14.86 -18.81
CA SER A 5 29.25 -14.40 -19.09
C SER A 5 29.45 -12.96 -18.58
N PRO A 6 30.71 -12.52 -18.34
CA PRO A 6 31.00 -11.15 -17.96
C PRO A 6 30.45 -10.11 -18.96
N ALA A 7 30.48 -10.44 -20.26
CA ALA A 7 29.91 -9.60 -21.30
C ALA A 7 28.38 -9.49 -21.15
N GLN A 8 27.67 -10.60 -20.94
CA GLN A 8 26.22 -10.61 -20.72
C GLN A 8 25.82 -9.82 -19.46
N THR A 9 26.61 -9.89 -18.39
CA THR A 9 26.34 -9.09 -17.18
C THR A 9 26.51 -7.59 -17.42
N ARG A 10 27.47 -7.20 -18.27
CA ARG A 10 27.69 -5.81 -18.64
C ARG A 10 26.56 -5.27 -19.52
N GLU A 11 26.18 -6.02 -20.54
CA GLU A 11 25.05 -5.66 -21.41
C GLU A 11 23.75 -5.51 -20.62
N LEU A 12 23.49 -6.40 -19.66
CA LEU A 12 22.32 -6.28 -18.78
C LEU A 12 22.36 -5.00 -17.92
N ALA A 13 23.52 -4.64 -17.39
CA ALA A 13 23.68 -3.41 -16.61
C ALA A 13 23.45 -2.16 -17.47
N GLU A 14 23.99 -2.14 -18.69
CA GLU A 14 23.78 -1.06 -19.65
C GLU A 14 22.31 -0.95 -20.06
N ALA A 15 21.63 -2.06 -20.32
CA ALA A 15 20.20 -2.10 -20.60
C ALA A 15 19.37 -1.55 -19.43
N ARG A 16 19.66 -1.94 -18.18
CA ARG A 16 18.99 -1.41 -16.99
C ARG A 16 19.14 0.11 -16.88
N ASN A 17 20.34 0.63 -17.11
CA ASN A 17 20.61 2.06 -17.09
C ASN A 17 19.82 2.81 -18.18
N ALA A 18 19.77 2.25 -19.39
CA ALA A 18 18.99 2.83 -20.49
C ALA A 18 17.49 2.88 -20.17
N PHE A 19 16.95 1.81 -19.59
CA PHE A 19 15.56 1.79 -19.12
C PHE A 19 15.30 2.82 -18.03
N GLU A 20 16.16 2.91 -17.02
CA GLU A 20 16.03 3.88 -15.92
C GLU A 20 16.08 5.33 -16.43
N ALA A 21 16.92 5.62 -17.42
CA ALA A 21 17.04 6.96 -18.02
C ALA A 21 15.78 7.39 -18.79
N VAL A 22 15.08 6.45 -19.43
CA VAL A 22 13.83 6.74 -20.15
C VAL A 22 12.63 6.75 -19.21
N ARG A 23 12.64 5.87 -18.20
CA ARG A 23 11.55 5.72 -17.24
C ARG A 23 12.07 5.23 -15.88
N PRO A 24 11.81 5.98 -14.79
CA PRO A 24 12.15 5.51 -13.45
C PRO A 24 11.57 4.12 -13.17
N HIS A 25 12.41 3.20 -12.69
CA HIS A 25 12.07 1.80 -12.44
C HIS A 25 11.64 0.98 -13.67
N GLY A 26 11.80 1.49 -14.90
CA GLY A 26 11.36 0.82 -16.11
C GLY A 26 12.02 -0.55 -16.33
N TRP A 27 13.26 -0.72 -15.86
CA TRP A 27 13.95 -2.01 -15.97
C TRP A 27 13.33 -3.08 -15.06
N ARG A 28 12.78 -2.69 -13.90
CA ARG A 28 12.11 -3.63 -12.99
C ARG A 28 10.82 -4.14 -13.60
N ASP A 29 10.05 -3.24 -14.22
CA ASP A 29 8.81 -3.57 -14.91
C ASP A 29 9.09 -4.49 -16.12
N ALA A 30 10.15 -4.20 -16.87
CA ALA A 30 10.58 -5.02 -18.01
C ALA A 30 11.05 -6.42 -17.58
N GLU A 31 11.89 -6.51 -16.54
CA GLU A 31 12.34 -7.80 -16.01
C GLU A 31 11.17 -8.65 -15.47
N ALA A 32 10.27 -8.04 -14.70
CA ALA A 32 9.09 -8.73 -14.18
C ALA A 32 8.19 -9.25 -15.30
N ALA A 33 7.94 -8.43 -16.33
CA ALA A 33 7.16 -8.81 -17.50
C ALA A 33 7.83 -9.95 -18.30
N TYR A 34 9.14 -9.89 -18.53
CA TYR A 34 9.87 -10.89 -19.31
C TYR A 34 10.07 -12.21 -18.56
N VAL A 35 10.16 -12.19 -17.23
CA VAL A 35 10.15 -13.42 -16.43
C VAL A 35 8.81 -14.14 -16.57
N LYS A 36 7.69 -13.40 -16.54
CA LYS A 36 6.34 -13.97 -16.71
C LYS A 36 6.05 -14.40 -18.14
N HIS A 37 6.53 -13.63 -19.12
CA HIS A 37 6.30 -13.85 -20.54
C HIS A 37 7.59 -13.64 -21.36
N PRO A 38 8.47 -14.65 -21.45
CA PRO A 38 9.77 -14.53 -22.12
C PRO A 38 9.69 -14.17 -23.60
N ALA A 39 8.60 -14.53 -24.29
CA ALA A 39 8.38 -14.20 -25.70
C ALA A 39 8.39 -12.69 -25.97
N LEU A 40 7.97 -11.88 -24.99
CA LEU A 40 7.90 -10.42 -25.13
C LEU A 40 9.26 -9.78 -25.42
N ALA A 41 10.36 -10.33 -24.86
CA ALA A 41 11.70 -9.82 -25.10
C ALA A 41 12.12 -10.01 -26.57
N ARG A 42 11.81 -11.17 -27.14
CA ARG A 42 12.09 -11.48 -28.56
C ARG A 42 11.19 -10.68 -29.49
N GLU A 43 9.91 -10.55 -29.16
CA GLU A 43 8.94 -9.74 -29.92
C GLU A 43 9.37 -8.27 -29.97
N ALA A 44 9.72 -7.68 -28.82
CA ALA A 44 10.19 -6.30 -28.73
C ALA A 44 11.48 -6.08 -29.52
N GLY A 45 12.46 -7.00 -29.41
CA GLY A 45 13.69 -6.96 -30.19
C GLY A 45 13.48 -7.13 -31.70
N GLY A 46 12.40 -7.79 -32.11
CA GLY A 46 11.97 -7.94 -33.51
C GLY A 46 11.05 -6.82 -34.02
N GLY A 47 10.81 -5.76 -33.23
CA GLY A 47 9.98 -4.61 -33.62
C GLY A 47 8.50 -4.73 -33.24
N GLN A 48 8.04 -5.84 -32.67
CA GLN A 48 6.67 -6.03 -32.19
C GLN A 48 6.51 -5.52 -30.74
N VAL A 49 6.59 -4.20 -30.57
CA VAL A 49 6.69 -3.57 -29.24
C VAL A 49 5.34 -3.42 -28.50
N ASN A 50 4.21 -3.43 -29.20
CA ASN A 50 2.91 -3.10 -28.61
C ASN A 50 2.50 -4.02 -27.45
N ARG A 51 2.84 -5.30 -27.52
CA ARG A 51 2.52 -6.27 -26.48
C ARG A 51 3.43 -6.10 -25.26
N ALA A 52 4.72 -5.87 -25.50
CA ALA A 52 5.68 -5.57 -24.45
C ALA A 52 5.30 -4.28 -23.72
N ILE A 53 4.93 -3.21 -24.44
CA ILE A 53 4.49 -1.94 -23.84
C ILE A 53 3.32 -2.16 -22.87
N ARG A 54 2.29 -2.91 -23.27
CA ARG A 54 1.14 -3.21 -22.40
C ARG A 54 1.54 -4.01 -21.16
N ALA A 55 2.42 -5.00 -21.32
CA ALA A 55 2.91 -5.79 -20.18
C ALA A 55 3.72 -4.94 -19.20
N LEU A 56 4.60 -4.07 -19.71
CA LEU A 56 5.38 -3.14 -18.89
C LEU A 56 4.48 -2.14 -18.16
N GLN A 57 3.42 -1.64 -18.81
CA GLN A 57 2.41 -0.79 -18.16
C GLN A 57 1.71 -1.52 -17.01
N LEU A 58 1.29 -2.77 -17.22
CA LEU A 58 0.68 -3.58 -16.18
C LEU A 58 1.62 -3.81 -14.99
N GLU A 59 2.90 -4.11 -15.23
CA GLU A 59 3.86 -4.27 -14.12
C GLU A 59 4.10 -2.96 -13.37
N THR A 60 4.07 -1.82 -14.06
CA THR A 60 4.08 -0.51 -13.39
C THR A 60 2.85 -0.34 -12.51
N GLU A 61 1.66 -0.64 -13.03
CA GLU A 61 0.41 -0.53 -12.27
C GLU A 61 0.51 -1.40 -11.01
N ILE A 62 0.88 -2.68 -11.13
CA ILE A 62 1.07 -3.59 -10.00
C ILE A 62 2.09 -3.05 -8.99
N ARG A 63 3.24 -2.54 -9.45
CA ARG A 63 4.29 -1.99 -8.57
C ARG A 63 3.86 -0.71 -7.87
N THR A 64 3.04 0.09 -8.52
CA THR A 64 2.55 1.38 -7.99
C THR A 64 1.22 1.23 -7.24
N ASP A 65 0.54 0.09 -7.38
CA ASP A 65 -0.76 -0.18 -6.80
C ASP A 65 -0.68 -0.18 -5.26
N PRO A 66 -1.32 0.78 -4.59
CA PRO A 66 -1.40 0.80 -3.14
C PRO A 66 -2.45 -0.18 -2.60
N SER A 67 -3.22 -0.88 -3.43
CA SER A 67 -4.33 -1.74 -3.01
C SER A 67 -3.92 -2.82 -1.99
N PRO A 68 -2.79 -3.55 -2.14
CA PRO A 68 -2.36 -4.50 -1.10
C PRO A 68 -2.06 -3.83 0.24
N ARG A 69 -1.57 -2.57 0.24
CA ARG A 69 -1.35 -1.78 1.46
C ARG A 69 -2.67 -1.35 2.07
N ALA A 70 -3.67 -1.03 1.25
CA ALA A 70 -5.02 -0.73 1.70
C ALA A 70 -5.71 -1.96 2.33
N ASP A 71 -5.56 -3.14 1.71
CA ASP A 71 -6.07 -4.40 2.27
C ASP A 71 -5.46 -4.71 3.63
N LEU A 72 -4.13 -4.62 3.75
CA LEU A 72 -3.43 -4.83 5.02
C LEU A 72 -3.85 -3.79 6.07
N PHE A 73 -4.08 -2.54 5.66
CA PHE A 73 -4.56 -1.49 6.55
C PHE A 73 -5.93 -1.86 7.12
N VAL A 74 -6.89 -2.23 6.26
CA VAL A 74 -8.24 -2.64 6.67
C VAL A 74 -8.20 -3.86 7.59
N GLU A 75 -7.44 -4.89 7.21
CA GLU A 75 -7.31 -6.11 8.01
C GLU A 75 -6.77 -5.81 9.42
N ARG A 76 -5.68 -5.04 9.50
CA ARG A 76 -5.08 -4.65 10.77
C ARG A 76 -6.02 -3.78 11.59
N TRP A 77 -6.73 -2.84 10.96
CA TRP A 77 -7.71 -1.98 11.60
C TRP A 77 -8.82 -2.79 12.26
N GLN A 78 -9.45 -3.69 11.50
CA GLN A 78 -10.52 -4.58 11.99
C GLN A 78 -10.04 -5.53 13.09
N LYS A 79 -8.78 -5.99 13.04
CA LYS A 79 -8.19 -6.80 14.11
C LYS A 79 -8.03 -6.01 15.40
N LEU A 80 -7.52 -4.77 15.32
CA LEU A 80 -7.35 -3.89 16.47
C LEU A 80 -8.71 -3.49 17.06
N ASP A 81 -9.69 -3.13 16.21
CA ASP A 81 -11.02 -2.74 16.67
C ASP A 81 -11.69 -3.89 17.47
N ARG A 82 -11.74 -5.10 16.90
CA ARG A 82 -12.26 -6.30 17.60
C ARG A 82 -11.50 -6.58 18.90
N THR A 83 -10.18 -6.35 18.92
CA THR A 83 -9.36 -6.54 20.12
C THR A 83 -9.69 -5.51 21.19
N SER A 84 -9.84 -4.24 20.81
CA SER A 84 -10.23 -3.17 21.72
C SER A 84 -11.60 -3.43 22.36
N GLN A 85 -12.58 -3.90 21.57
CA GLN A 85 -13.90 -4.24 22.08
C GLN A 85 -13.86 -5.40 23.08
N ARG A 86 -13.04 -6.44 22.83
CA ARG A 86 -12.86 -7.54 23.77
C ARG A 86 -12.19 -7.09 25.08
N GLN A 87 -11.14 -6.26 24.99
CA GLN A 87 -10.43 -5.73 26.16
C GLN A 87 -11.34 -4.85 27.01
N TYR A 88 -12.13 -3.98 26.38
CA TYR A 88 -13.11 -3.16 27.07
C TYR A 88 -14.14 -4.00 27.83
N ARG A 89 -14.72 -5.03 27.18
CA ARG A 89 -15.68 -5.96 27.82
C ARG A 89 -15.07 -6.76 28.97
N ALA A 90 -13.79 -7.09 28.88
CA ALA A 90 -13.05 -7.81 29.92
C ALA A 90 -12.56 -6.91 31.07
N GLY A 91 -12.74 -5.59 30.98
CA GLY A 91 -12.21 -4.62 31.95
C GLY A 91 -10.70 -4.39 31.85
N ASP A 92 -10.03 -4.90 30.80
CA ASP A 92 -8.62 -4.65 30.52
C ASP A 92 -8.43 -3.24 29.92
N MET A 93 -8.48 -2.24 30.80
CA MET A 93 -8.41 -0.83 30.38
C MET A 93 -7.02 -0.41 29.92
N SER A 94 -5.94 -1.04 30.40
CA SER A 94 -4.57 -0.76 29.96
C SER A 94 -4.34 -1.29 28.54
N GLY A 95 -4.75 -2.54 28.28
CA GLY A 95 -4.72 -3.13 26.95
C GLY A 95 -5.63 -2.38 25.97
N TYR A 96 -6.84 -1.99 26.40
CA TYR A 96 -7.75 -1.17 25.60
C TYR A 96 -7.10 0.14 25.14
N LYS A 97 -6.49 0.89 26.06
CA LYS A 97 -5.80 2.16 25.74
C LYS A 97 -4.62 1.93 24.78
N ALA A 98 -3.83 0.88 24.98
CA ALA A 98 -2.73 0.55 24.08
C ALA A 98 -3.22 0.23 22.66
N THR A 99 -4.27 -0.58 22.53
CA THR A 99 -4.88 -0.92 21.23
C THR A 99 -5.45 0.31 20.53
N ARG A 100 -6.19 1.18 21.26
CA ARG A 100 -6.72 2.45 20.72
C ARG A 100 -5.60 3.42 20.31
N SER A 101 -4.49 3.45 21.06
CA SER A 101 -3.30 4.23 20.71
C SER A 101 -2.74 3.82 19.34
N ALA A 102 -2.59 2.50 19.12
CA ALA A 102 -2.11 1.94 17.86
C ALA A 102 -3.06 2.21 16.68
N MET A 103 -4.38 2.15 16.90
CA MET A 103 -5.36 2.57 15.89
C MET A 103 -5.18 4.06 15.53
N GLY A 104 -4.92 4.92 16.52
CA GLY A 104 -4.64 6.34 16.25
C GLY A 104 -3.37 6.59 15.46
N ASP A 105 -2.33 5.79 15.66
CA ASP A 105 -1.11 5.90 14.86
C ASP A 105 -1.35 5.45 13.41
N MET A 106 -2.20 4.44 13.20
CA MET A 106 -2.66 4.07 11.86
C MET A 106 -3.45 5.21 11.21
N ALA A 107 -4.41 5.80 11.92
CA ALA A 107 -5.18 6.94 11.40
C ALA A 107 -4.28 8.14 11.04
N LYS A 108 -3.26 8.45 11.86
CA LYS A 108 -2.26 9.48 11.57
C LYS A 108 -1.39 9.17 10.36
N SER A 109 -1.06 7.89 10.13
CA SER A 109 -0.26 7.49 8.96
C SER A 109 -0.93 7.84 7.62
N LEU A 110 -2.27 7.89 7.57
CA LEU A 110 -3.01 8.29 6.38
C LEU A 110 -2.74 9.75 5.97
N GLN A 111 -2.51 10.64 6.94
CA GLN A 111 -2.14 12.04 6.65
C GLN A 111 -0.81 12.14 5.89
N ARG A 112 0.05 11.12 5.99
CA ARG A 112 1.36 11.04 5.36
C ARG A 112 1.36 10.21 4.07
N ASP A 113 0.27 9.51 3.77
CA ASP A 113 0.09 8.71 2.56
C ASP A 113 -1.26 9.04 1.88
N PRO A 114 -1.33 10.16 1.13
CA PRO A 114 -2.56 10.59 0.46
C PRO A 114 -3.09 9.56 -0.55
N GLN A 115 -2.21 8.75 -1.14
CA GLN A 115 -2.62 7.71 -2.10
C GLN A 115 -3.35 6.57 -1.39
N LEU A 116 -2.84 6.13 -0.25
CA LEU A 116 -3.53 5.16 0.61
C LEU A 116 -4.85 5.71 1.15
N GLU A 117 -4.88 6.98 1.57
CA GLU A 117 -6.09 7.65 2.06
C GLU A 117 -7.21 7.69 1.00
N SER A 118 -6.86 7.98 -0.26
CA SER A 118 -7.80 8.00 -1.38
C SER A 118 -8.44 6.63 -1.63
N ILE A 119 -7.65 5.55 -1.63
CA ILE A 119 -8.18 4.19 -1.84
C ILE A 119 -9.09 3.75 -0.68
N LEU A 120 -8.69 4.05 0.56
CA LEU A 120 -9.47 3.70 1.74
C LEU A 120 -10.76 4.53 1.87
N THR A 121 -10.86 5.68 1.21
CA THR A 121 -12.09 6.49 1.19
C THR A 121 -13.26 5.73 0.57
N ASN A 122 -13.01 4.87 -0.41
CA ASN A 122 -14.03 3.99 -1.00
C ASN A 122 -14.40 2.79 -0.10
N ARG A 123 -13.69 2.61 1.03
CA ARG A 123 -13.80 1.48 1.97
C ARG A 123 -14.12 1.90 3.40
N LYS A 124 -14.71 3.09 3.58
CA LYS A 124 -15.11 3.63 4.89
C LYS A 124 -15.94 2.66 5.73
N ARG A 125 -16.85 1.91 5.09
CA ARG A 125 -17.67 0.89 5.75
C ARG A 125 -16.84 -0.24 6.37
N ASP A 126 -15.78 -0.69 5.69
CA ASP A 126 -14.87 -1.72 6.20
C ASP A 126 -14.08 -1.25 7.43
N LEU A 127 -13.95 0.07 7.60
CA LEU A 127 -13.27 0.72 8.72
C LEU A 127 -14.23 1.11 9.85
N GLY A 128 -15.52 0.75 9.75
CA GLY A 128 -16.53 1.05 10.76
C GLY A 128 -17.02 2.50 10.75
N ILE A 129 -16.82 3.23 9.65
CA ILE A 129 -17.38 4.58 9.46
C ILE A 129 -18.74 4.42 8.77
N ALA A 130 -19.82 4.65 9.51
CA ALA A 130 -21.19 4.55 9.01
C ALA A 130 -21.73 5.85 8.41
N PHE A 131 -21.18 7.00 8.82
CA PHE A 131 -21.61 8.33 8.39
C PHE A 131 -20.44 9.16 7.89
N GLU A 132 -20.62 9.78 6.73
CA GLU A 132 -19.66 10.71 6.15
C GLU A 132 -19.82 12.07 6.82
N SER A 133 -18.78 12.56 7.47
CA SER A 133 -18.77 13.87 8.14
C SER A 133 -18.07 14.94 7.31
N GLY A 134 -17.62 14.60 6.10
CA GLY A 134 -16.89 15.49 5.19
C GLY A 134 -15.44 15.74 5.61
N HIS A 135 -14.97 15.07 6.67
CA HIS A 135 -13.59 15.16 7.13
C HIS A 135 -12.66 14.26 6.30
N ARG A 136 -11.35 14.55 6.37
CA ARG A 136 -10.31 13.61 5.89
C ARG A 136 -10.44 12.28 6.63
N LEU A 137 -10.19 11.17 5.94
CA LEU A 137 -10.44 9.83 6.46
C LEU A 137 -9.69 9.56 7.77
N GLY A 138 -8.43 9.99 7.88
CA GLY A 138 -7.67 9.85 9.13
C GLY A 138 -8.32 10.54 10.33
N LEU A 139 -8.99 11.68 10.10
CA LEU A 139 -9.75 12.40 11.13
C LEU A 139 -11.10 11.73 11.41
N GLU A 140 -11.81 11.25 10.38
CA GLU A 140 -13.05 10.48 10.55
C GLU A 140 -12.83 9.21 11.38
N LEU A 141 -11.72 8.50 11.13
CA LEU A 141 -11.33 7.31 11.90
C LEU A 141 -11.06 7.67 13.36
N SER A 142 -10.37 8.78 13.61
CA SER A 142 -10.04 9.21 14.97
C SER A 142 -11.30 9.63 15.75
N PHE A 143 -12.23 10.30 15.06
CA PHE A 143 -13.50 10.77 15.63
C PHE A 143 -14.51 9.64 15.89
N ASN A 144 -14.83 8.82 14.88
CA ASN A 144 -15.83 7.74 15.00
C ASN A 144 -15.43 6.69 16.04
N HIS A 145 -14.13 6.46 16.23
CA HIS A 145 -13.63 5.43 17.14
C HIS A 145 -13.19 5.98 18.50
N GLY A 146 -13.46 7.27 18.78
CA GLY A 146 -13.12 7.91 20.06
C GLY A 146 -11.63 7.91 20.37
N ILE A 147 -10.77 7.84 19.35
CA ILE A 147 -9.31 7.74 19.53
C ILE A 147 -8.72 9.08 19.97
N ASP A 148 -9.31 10.19 19.53
CA ASP A 148 -8.93 11.54 19.98
C ASP A 148 -9.30 11.81 21.45
N LEU A 149 -10.22 11.04 22.04
CA LEU A 149 -10.58 11.16 23.45
C LEU A 149 -9.54 10.53 24.40
N GLY A 150 -8.63 9.71 23.87
CA GLY A 150 -7.63 8.98 24.68
C GLY A 150 -6.25 9.62 24.77
N ARG A 151 -5.94 10.63 23.94
CA ARG A 151 -4.66 11.33 23.94
C ARG A 151 -4.82 12.75 24.48
N GLY A 152 -4.93 12.87 25.80
CA GLY A 152 -4.56 14.10 26.51
C GLY A 152 -5.52 15.29 26.45
N ARG A 153 -6.82 15.09 26.24
CA ARG A 153 -7.80 16.05 26.76
C ARG A 153 -8.35 15.50 28.07
N GLY A 154 -7.86 16.05 29.18
CA GLY A 154 -8.52 15.93 30.47
C GLY A 154 -9.93 16.50 30.33
N ILE A 155 -10.91 15.62 30.12
CA ILE A 155 -12.30 15.95 30.41
C ILE A 155 -12.38 15.88 31.93
N GLY A 156 -12.21 17.03 32.57
CA GLY A 156 -12.62 17.20 33.94
C GLY A 156 -14.14 17.10 33.99
N LEU A 157 -14.61 15.97 34.51
CA LEU A 157 -15.85 15.83 35.26
C LEU A 157 -15.54 14.95 36.47
#